data_AF-A0AA42CD51-F1
#
_entry.id   AF-A0AA42CD51-F1
#
_cell.length_a   1.000
_cell.length_b   1.000
_cell.length_c   1.000
_cell.angle_alpha   90.00
_cell.angle_beta   90.00
_cell.angle_gamma   90.00
#
_symmetry.space_group_name_H-M   'P 1'
#
loop_
_entity.id
_entity.type
_entity.pdbx_description
1 polymer ?
#
loop_
_entity_poly.entity_id
_entity_poly.type
_entity_poly.pdbx_seq_one_letter_code
_entity_poly.pdbx_strand_id
1 'polypeptide(L)'
;MPTAVDVIRQLAPKAKTNYVDAFADGDALLGQFGITTPLRSAHFLAQMLHETGGGTVLFESLYYTTPERLLQVFGEGQHSAAVRPGEVQGLLRNEPALAERVYGLGNPRKARELGNAQPGDGYRYRGGGVLQTTGRANYRRMGEKSGVDFEAQPDLVVDPAHALKPALHEWDEGQLNAAADRNDIRTITLKINGGTNGLDERKAWFDKLWALLRGGAAKTEAWAAAADDDSTRALQQALNDVGAAPKLDVDGLAGPSTEAAIRWFQQAAGLTVDGVAGEITWAALHQVLARTRVGSSPEAPQA
;
A
#
# COMPACT_ATOMS: atom_id res chain seq x y z
N MET A 1 22.98 -4.90 -7.79
CA MET A 1 21.58 -5.20 -7.41
C MET A 1 20.71 -4.76 -8.57
N PRO A 2 19.67 -5.51 -8.95
CA PRO A 2 18.78 -5.08 -10.02
C PRO A 2 18.13 -3.73 -9.65
N THR A 3 18.01 -2.84 -10.64
CA THR A 3 17.35 -1.53 -10.50
C THR A 3 15.83 -1.69 -10.45
N ALA A 4 15.09 -0.62 -10.13
CA ALA A 4 13.63 -0.65 -10.17
C ALA A 4 13.11 -1.03 -11.57
N VAL A 5 13.71 -0.47 -12.63
CA VAL A 5 13.31 -0.75 -14.02
C VAL A 5 13.59 -2.20 -14.44
N ASP A 6 14.70 -2.80 -13.98
CA ASP A 6 15.01 -4.21 -14.27
C ASP A 6 13.93 -5.13 -13.72
N VAL A 7 13.51 -4.87 -12.48
CA VAL A 7 12.50 -5.67 -11.78
C VAL A 7 11.12 -5.48 -12.40
N ILE A 8 10.74 -4.26 -12.79
CA ILE A 8 9.48 -4.00 -13.49
C ILE A 8 9.44 -4.74 -14.83
N ARG A 9 10.51 -4.67 -15.63
CA ARG A 9 10.60 -5.38 -16.91
C ARG A 9 10.45 -6.90 -16.74
N GLN A 10 10.98 -7.45 -15.66
CA GLN A 10 10.89 -8.88 -15.36
C GLN A 10 9.50 -9.31 -14.87
N LEU A 11 8.92 -8.57 -13.91
CA LEU A 11 7.69 -8.99 -13.23
C LEU A 11 6.41 -8.46 -13.88
N ALA A 12 6.50 -7.36 -14.61
CA ALA A 12 5.41 -6.69 -15.31
C ALA A 12 5.77 -6.46 -16.78
N PRO A 13 6.00 -7.51 -17.58
CA PRO A 13 6.46 -7.38 -18.98
C PRO A 13 5.43 -6.72 -19.91
N LYS A 14 4.18 -6.55 -19.44
CA LYS A 14 3.12 -5.83 -20.16
C LYS A 14 2.97 -4.38 -19.70
N ALA A 15 3.78 -3.93 -18.74
CA ALA A 15 3.76 -2.55 -18.29
C ALA A 15 3.95 -1.62 -19.49
N LYS A 16 3.16 -0.55 -19.52
CA LYS A 16 3.23 0.44 -20.57
C LYS A 16 4.60 1.12 -20.54
N THR A 17 5.09 1.47 -21.73
CA THR A 17 6.42 2.06 -21.90
C THR A 17 6.60 3.31 -21.07
N ASN A 18 5.55 4.12 -20.88
CA ASN A 18 5.66 5.33 -20.08
C ASN A 18 6.08 5.07 -18.62
N TYR A 19 5.62 3.99 -17.99
CA TYR A 19 6.08 3.63 -16.65
C TYR A 19 7.48 3.03 -16.69
N VAL A 20 7.78 2.17 -17.68
CA VAL A 20 9.13 1.60 -17.83
C VAL A 20 10.17 2.71 -18.00
N ASP A 21 9.86 3.70 -18.83
CA ASP A 21 10.72 4.85 -19.11
C ASP A 21 10.82 5.78 -17.90
N ALA A 22 9.72 5.99 -17.15
CA ALA A 22 9.74 6.74 -15.90
C ALA A 22 10.69 6.15 -14.85
N PHE A 23 10.82 4.82 -14.80
CA PHE A 23 11.75 4.14 -13.90
C PHE A 23 13.17 3.98 -14.48
N ALA A 24 13.39 4.19 -15.77
CA ALA A 24 14.72 4.08 -16.37
C ALA A 24 15.71 5.11 -15.77
N ASP A 25 15.24 6.32 -15.51
CA ASP A 25 15.98 7.38 -14.80
C ASP A 25 15.42 7.62 -13.38
N GLY A 26 14.49 6.77 -12.95
CA GLY A 26 13.69 6.96 -11.73
C GLY A 26 14.45 6.70 -10.43
N ASP A 27 15.52 5.92 -10.43
CA ASP A 27 16.28 5.57 -9.22
C ASP A 27 16.86 6.82 -8.54
N ALA A 28 17.32 7.82 -9.31
CA ALA A 28 17.78 9.08 -8.76
C ALA A 28 16.65 9.85 -8.07
N LEU A 29 15.45 9.83 -8.65
CA LEU A 29 14.26 10.46 -8.07
C LEU A 29 13.80 9.71 -6.81
N LEU A 30 13.75 8.38 -6.84
CA LEU A 30 13.49 7.55 -5.65
C LEU A 30 14.43 7.89 -4.50
N GLY A 31 15.72 8.09 -4.81
CA GLY A 31 16.73 8.51 -3.84
C GLY A 31 16.46 9.86 -3.19
N GLN A 32 15.94 10.85 -3.94
CA GLN A 32 15.55 12.16 -3.39
C GLN A 32 14.43 12.06 -2.34
N PHE A 33 13.56 11.06 -2.47
CA PHE A 33 12.50 10.75 -1.52
C PHE A 33 12.90 9.70 -0.46
N GLY A 34 14.19 9.37 -0.38
CA GLY A 34 14.71 8.42 0.60
C GLY A 34 14.33 6.96 0.34
N ILE A 35 13.80 6.62 -0.84
CA ILE A 35 13.51 5.22 -1.23
C ILE A 35 14.82 4.61 -1.74
N THR A 36 15.74 4.35 -0.82
CA THR A 36 17.12 3.93 -1.11
C THR A 36 17.44 2.49 -0.69
N THR A 37 16.55 1.83 0.04
CA THR A 37 16.74 0.45 0.48
C THR A 37 15.92 -0.51 -0.38
N PRO A 38 16.37 -1.76 -0.58
CA PRO A 38 15.60 -2.78 -1.29
C PRO A 38 14.18 -2.96 -0.72
N LEU A 39 14.03 -2.79 0.60
CA LEU A 39 12.74 -2.96 1.27
C LEU A 39 11.77 -1.81 0.96
N ARG A 40 12.25 -0.56 1.05
CA ARG A 40 11.46 0.62 0.67
C ARG A 40 11.05 0.54 -0.80
N SER A 41 11.98 0.18 -1.68
CA SER A 41 11.70 -0.01 -3.11
C SER A 41 10.68 -1.10 -3.35
N ALA A 42 10.78 -2.25 -2.66
CA ALA A 42 9.81 -3.33 -2.78
C ALA A 42 8.40 -2.90 -2.34
N HIS A 43 8.26 -2.17 -1.22
CA HIS A 43 6.95 -1.67 -0.79
C HIS A 43 6.39 -0.65 -1.77
N PHE A 44 7.18 0.34 -2.19
CA PHE A 44 6.73 1.36 -3.14
C PHE A 44 6.26 0.73 -4.46
N LEU A 45 7.08 -0.14 -5.04
CA LEU A 45 6.76 -0.83 -6.29
C LEU A 45 5.56 -1.77 -6.14
N ALA A 46 5.35 -2.38 -4.97
CA ALA A 46 4.18 -3.24 -4.74
C ALA A 46 2.88 -2.44 -4.78
N GLN A 47 2.87 -1.24 -4.20
CA GLN A 47 1.73 -0.34 -4.26
C GLN A 47 1.50 0.13 -5.71
N MET A 48 2.56 0.59 -6.39
CA MET A 48 2.47 1.01 -7.80
C MET A 48 1.91 -0.09 -8.71
N LEU A 49 2.45 -1.31 -8.63
CA LEU A 49 2.01 -2.41 -9.50
C LEU A 49 0.58 -2.84 -9.20
N HIS A 50 0.13 -2.76 -7.95
CA HIS A 50 -1.28 -2.99 -7.65
C HIS A 50 -2.19 -1.89 -8.23
N GLU A 51 -1.90 -0.62 -7.92
CA GLU A 51 -2.75 0.52 -8.35
C GLU A 51 -2.84 0.65 -9.87
N THR A 52 -1.81 0.24 -10.60
CA THR A 52 -1.73 0.37 -12.06
C THR A 52 -2.08 -0.91 -12.81
N GLY A 53 -2.59 -1.95 -12.14
CA GLY A 53 -2.90 -3.24 -12.77
C GLY A 53 -1.68 -3.86 -13.45
N GLY A 54 -0.55 -3.91 -12.74
CA GLY A 54 0.75 -4.35 -13.23
C GLY A 54 1.36 -3.38 -14.25
N GLY A 55 1.16 -2.07 -14.08
CA GLY A 55 1.67 -1.04 -14.99
C GLY A 55 0.91 -0.92 -16.32
N THR A 56 -0.28 -1.51 -16.42
CA THR A 56 -1.07 -1.51 -17.67
C THR A 56 -2.11 -0.38 -17.73
N VAL A 57 -2.39 0.28 -16.61
CA VAL A 57 -3.41 1.33 -16.47
C VAL A 57 -2.76 2.68 -16.24
N LEU A 58 -3.08 3.65 -17.10
CA LEU A 58 -2.61 5.04 -16.99
C LEU A 58 -3.64 5.95 -16.33
N PHE A 59 -4.88 5.80 -16.79
CA PHE A 59 -6.05 6.44 -16.23
C PHE A 59 -7.08 5.39 -15.91
N GLU A 60 -7.88 5.62 -14.89
CA GLU A 60 -9.09 4.85 -14.68
C GLU A 60 -9.95 4.89 -15.96
N SER A 61 -10.62 3.77 -16.24
CA SER A 61 -11.62 3.73 -17.30
C SER A 61 -13.01 3.84 -16.70
N LEU A 62 -13.82 4.67 -17.34
CA LEU A 62 -15.23 4.86 -17.03
C LEU A 62 -16.08 4.33 -18.20
N TYR A 63 -15.56 3.37 -18.95
CA TYR A 63 -16.21 2.79 -20.11
C TYR A 63 -17.02 1.56 -19.73
N TYR A 64 -18.33 1.74 -19.58
CA TYR A 64 -19.28 0.66 -19.27
C TYR A 64 -20.19 0.37 -20.45
N THR A 65 -20.41 -0.91 -20.74
CA THR A 65 -21.19 -1.36 -21.92
C THR A 65 -22.56 -1.92 -21.57
N THR A 66 -22.79 -2.31 -20.31
CA THR A 66 -24.04 -2.92 -19.84
C THR A 66 -24.68 -2.11 -18.71
N PRO A 67 -26.02 -1.92 -18.73
CA PRO A 67 -26.74 -1.25 -17.65
C PRO A 67 -26.51 -1.87 -16.27
N GLU A 68 -26.50 -3.20 -16.21
CA GLU A 68 -26.45 -3.96 -14.96
C GLU A 68 -25.13 -3.72 -14.25
N ARG A 69 -24.02 -3.75 -14.98
CA ARG A 69 -22.70 -3.54 -14.39
C ARG A 69 -22.50 -2.08 -13.97
N LEU A 70 -23.00 -1.11 -14.76
CA LEU A 70 -22.93 0.30 -14.40
C LEU A 70 -23.69 0.56 -13.10
N LEU A 71 -24.92 0.07 -12.98
CA LEU A 71 -25.73 0.24 -11.76
C LEU A 71 -25.17 -0.54 -10.56
N GLN A 72 -24.54 -1.69 -10.78
CA GLN A 72 -23.87 -2.42 -9.71
C GLN A 72 -22.70 -1.63 -9.12
N VAL A 73 -21.96 -0.87 -9.94
CA VAL A 73 -20.81 -0.09 -9.49
C VAL A 73 -21.21 1.30 -9.01
N PHE A 74 -22.06 1.99 -9.76
CA PHE A 74 -22.36 3.42 -9.55
C PHE A 74 -23.79 3.72 -9.11
N GLY A 75 -24.65 2.71 -8.96
CA GLY A 75 -26.07 2.87 -8.68
C GLY A 75 -26.37 3.45 -7.30
N GLU A 76 -27.63 3.85 -7.11
CA GLU A 76 -28.14 4.32 -5.82
C GLU A 76 -27.93 3.28 -4.71
N GLY A 77 -27.37 3.73 -3.58
CA GLY A 77 -26.99 2.86 -2.46
C GLY A 77 -25.67 2.09 -2.65
N GLN A 78 -25.07 2.08 -3.85
CA GLN A 78 -23.79 1.41 -4.13
C GLN A 78 -22.60 2.38 -4.18
N HIS A 79 -22.82 3.58 -4.70
CA HIS A 79 -21.78 4.60 -4.83
C HIS A 79 -22.31 6.00 -4.55
N SER A 80 -21.42 6.93 -4.20
CA SER A 80 -21.77 8.34 -3.98
C SER A 80 -22.39 9.03 -5.20
N ALA A 81 -22.11 8.52 -6.40
CA ALA A 81 -22.75 9.00 -7.62
C ALA A 81 -24.26 8.69 -7.59
N ALA A 82 -24.69 7.55 -7.05
CA ALA A 82 -26.10 7.17 -6.98
C ALA A 82 -26.82 7.29 -8.34
N VAL A 83 -26.24 6.68 -9.38
CA VAL A 83 -26.80 6.67 -10.73
C VAL A 83 -28.15 5.95 -10.72
N ARG A 84 -29.16 6.57 -11.32
CA ARG A 84 -30.52 6.01 -11.42
C ARG A 84 -30.72 5.28 -12.75
N PRO A 85 -31.61 4.28 -12.81
CA PRO A 85 -31.88 3.52 -14.05
C PRO A 85 -32.20 4.40 -15.28
N GLY A 86 -32.92 5.52 -15.09
CA GLY A 86 -33.24 6.45 -16.18
C GLY A 86 -32.05 7.24 -16.74
N GLU A 87 -30.93 7.32 -16.01
CA GLU A 87 -29.72 8.03 -16.46
C GLU A 87 -28.79 7.14 -17.29
N VAL A 88 -28.88 5.82 -17.08
CA VAL A 88 -27.90 4.82 -17.57
C VAL A 88 -27.63 4.93 -19.05
N GLN A 89 -28.68 5.11 -19.87
CA GLN A 89 -28.50 5.09 -21.31
C GLN A 89 -27.67 6.27 -21.85
N GLY A 90 -27.65 7.41 -21.14
CA GLY A 90 -26.77 8.53 -21.48
C GLY A 90 -25.32 8.34 -21.03
N LEU A 91 -25.06 7.37 -20.15
CA LEU A 91 -23.76 7.14 -19.52
C LEU A 91 -23.01 5.94 -20.10
N LEU A 92 -23.71 4.98 -20.72
CA LEU A 92 -23.07 3.82 -21.36
C LEU A 92 -22.21 4.25 -22.54
N ARG A 93 -21.01 3.65 -22.63
CA ARG A 93 -20.01 3.92 -23.67
C ARG A 93 -19.66 5.41 -23.81
N ASN A 94 -19.84 6.18 -22.73
CA ASN A 94 -19.65 7.62 -22.70
C ASN A 94 -18.88 8.01 -21.44
N GLU A 95 -17.57 7.75 -21.44
CA GLU A 95 -16.70 8.02 -20.29
C GLU A 95 -16.77 9.48 -19.83
N PRO A 96 -16.77 10.50 -20.71
CA PRO A 96 -16.89 11.88 -20.26
C PRO A 96 -18.17 12.15 -19.48
N ALA A 97 -19.32 11.64 -19.95
CA ALA A 97 -20.58 11.81 -19.24
C ALA A 97 -20.60 11.06 -17.91
N LEU A 98 -20.10 9.82 -17.87
CA LEU A 98 -20.01 9.07 -16.62
C LEU A 98 -19.05 9.73 -15.63
N ALA A 99 -17.91 10.22 -16.08
CA ALA A 99 -16.95 10.93 -15.24
C ALA A 99 -17.54 12.23 -14.68
N GLU A 100 -18.26 12.99 -15.50
CA GLU A 100 -18.96 14.20 -15.03
C GLU A 100 -20.06 13.85 -14.01
N ARG A 101 -20.71 12.70 -14.17
CA ARG A 101 -21.72 12.20 -13.24
C ARG A 101 -21.13 11.70 -11.92
N VAL A 102 -19.92 11.16 -11.94
CA VAL A 102 -19.25 10.54 -10.78
C VAL A 102 -18.41 11.57 -10.01
N TYR A 103 -17.57 12.34 -10.71
CA TYR A 103 -16.57 13.25 -10.15
C TYR A 103 -16.85 14.73 -10.43
N GLY A 104 -17.65 15.04 -11.44
CA GLY A 104 -17.96 16.40 -11.86
C GLY A 104 -19.26 16.95 -11.26
N LEU A 105 -19.82 17.97 -11.91
CA LEU A 105 -20.99 18.71 -11.44
C LEU A 105 -22.26 17.86 -11.30
N GLY A 106 -22.31 16.69 -11.94
CA GLY A 106 -23.37 15.69 -11.75
C GLY A 106 -23.36 15.02 -10.37
N ASN A 107 -22.29 15.20 -9.58
CA ASN A 107 -22.20 14.82 -8.17
C ASN A 107 -21.65 15.99 -7.35
N PRO A 108 -22.49 16.98 -6.97
CA PRO A 108 -22.02 18.23 -6.36
C PRO A 108 -21.22 18.06 -5.08
N ARG A 109 -21.49 17.02 -4.29
CA ARG A 109 -20.73 16.72 -3.07
C ARG A 109 -19.30 16.29 -3.43
N LYS A 110 -19.15 15.33 -4.34
CA LYS A 110 -17.85 14.83 -4.76
C LYS A 110 -17.07 15.89 -5.57
N ALA A 111 -17.75 16.67 -6.40
CA ALA A 111 -17.14 17.78 -7.14
C ALA A 111 -16.45 18.78 -6.21
N ARG A 112 -17.15 19.20 -5.13
CA ARG A 112 -16.58 20.09 -4.12
C ARG A 112 -15.38 19.48 -3.38
N GLU A 113 -15.46 18.20 -3.03
CA GLU A 113 -14.37 17.47 -2.38
C GLU A 113 -13.12 17.41 -3.27
N LEU A 114 -13.30 17.21 -4.58
CA LEU A 114 -12.23 17.11 -5.56
C LEU A 114 -11.77 18.45 -6.14
N GLY A 115 -12.44 19.55 -5.76
CA GLY A 115 -12.23 20.88 -6.35
C GLY A 115 -12.61 20.99 -7.83
N ASN A 116 -13.40 20.05 -8.36
CA ASN A 116 -13.94 20.10 -9.70
C ASN A 116 -15.06 21.14 -9.74
N ALA A 117 -14.88 22.18 -10.54
CA ALA A 117 -15.74 23.37 -10.53
C ALA A 117 -16.24 23.76 -11.93
N GLN A 118 -15.68 23.16 -12.98
CA GLN A 118 -16.03 23.45 -14.37
C GLN A 118 -16.61 22.21 -15.05
N PRO A 119 -17.54 22.39 -16.01
CA PRO A 119 -18.00 21.27 -16.84
C PRO A 119 -16.84 20.56 -17.52
N GLY A 120 -16.81 19.23 -17.44
CA GLY A 120 -15.75 18.40 -18.02
C GLY A 120 -14.60 18.10 -17.07
N ASP A 121 -14.52 18.77 -15.91
CA ASP A 121 -13.53 18.48 -14.88
C ASP A 121 -13.57 17.03 -14.42
N GLY A 122 -14.77 16.42 -14.39
CA GLY A 122 -14.92 15.04 -13.95
C GLY A 122 -14.08 14.07 -14.78
N TYR A 123 -14.01 14.27 -16.11
CA TYR A 123 -13.18 13.45 -16.99
C TYR A 123 -11.74 13.93 -17.09
N ARG A 124 -11.56 15.25 -17.16
CA ARG A 124 -10.25 15.89 -17.33
C ARG A 124 -9.29 15.56 -16.17
N TYR A 125 -9.83 15.44 -14.95
CA TYR A 125 -9.06 15.10 -13.74
C TYR A 125 -9.52 13.76 -13.13
N ARG A 126 -9.93 12.81 -13.98
CA ARG A 126 -10.16 11.41 -13.55
C ARG A 126 -8.86 10.80 -13.04
N GLY A 127 -8.95 9.75 -12.23
CA GLY A 127 -7.82 9.05 -11.63
C GLY A 127 -6.76 8.67 -12.64
N GLY A 128 -5.52 9.10 -12.39
CA GLY A 128 -4.39 8.84 -13.27
C GLY A 128 -3.05 8.72 -12.55
N GLY A 129 -2.10 8.07 -13.22
CA GLY A 129 -0.74 7.89 -12.72
C GLY A 129 -0.61 6.77 -11.67
N VAL A 130 0.56 6.73 -11.03
CA VAL A 130 1.04 5.60 -10.23
C VAL A 130 0.19 5.31 -8.99
N LEU A 131 -0.27 6.33 -8.25
CA LEU A 131 -1.16 6.19 -7.08
C LEU A 131 -2.52 6.88 -7.30
N GLN A 132 -2.97 6.99 -8.55
CA GLN A 132 -4.33 7.45 -8.92
C GLN A 132 -4.71 8.86 -8.43
N THR A 133 -3.91 9.87 -8.80
CA THR A 133 -4.25 11.28 -8.56
C THR A 133 -5.60 11.61 -9.23
N THR A 134 -6.58 12.08 -8.45
CA THR A 134 -7.95 12.33 -8.92
C THR A 134 -8.46 13.68 -8.44
N GLY A 135 -9.09 14.46 -9.32
CA GLY A 135 -9.71 15.75 -9.01
C GLY A 135 -8.79 16.96 -9.23
N ARG A 136 -9.36 18.06 -9.74
CA ARG A 136 -8.63 19.29 -10.08
C ARG A 136 -7.76 19.81 -8.94
N ALA A 137 -8.27 19.79 -7.71
CA ALA A 137 -7.51 20.25 -6.54
C ALA A 137 -6.26 19.41 -6.29
N ASN A 138 -6.34 18.09 -6.46
CA ASN A 138 -5.21 17.20 -6.28
C ASN A 138 -4.19 17.32 -7.41
N TYR A 139 -4.65 17.47 -8.66
CA TYR A 139 -3.77 17.78 -9.79
C TYR A 139 -2.99 19.08 -9.55
N ARG A 140 -3.67 20.17 -9.15
CA ARG A 140 -3.01 21.44 -8.78
C ARG A 140 -1.98 21.24 -7.67
N ARG A 141 -2.39 20.63 -6.55
CA ARG A 141 -1.53 20.41 -5.39
C ARG A 141 -0.30 19.58 -5.73
N MET A 142 -0.46 18.50 -6.50
CA MET A 142 0.68 17.69 -6.94
C MET A 142 1.56 18.44 -7.93
N GLY A 143 0.97 19.32 -8.73
CA GLY A 143 1.70 20.14 -9.66
C GLY A 143 2.61 21.13 -8.98
N GLU A 144 2.09 21.84 -7.98
CA GLU A 144 2.86 22.76 -7.12
C GLU A 144 4.04 22.06 -6.45
N LYS A 145 3.82 20.86 -5.90
CA LYS A 145 4.88 20.06 -5.25
C LYS A 145 5.93 19.54 -6.24
N SER A 146 5.48 19.10 -7.40
CA SER A 146 6.32 18.47 -8.44
C SER A 146 7.06 19.49 -9.31
N GLY A 147 6.69 20.77 -9.21
CA GLY A 147 7.14 21.83 -10.13
C GLY A 147 6.65 21.61 -11.57
N VAL A 148 5.46 21.02 -11.76
CA VAL A 148 4.88 20.70 -13.08
C VAL A 148 3.42 21.14 -13.09
N ASP A 149 2.95 21.86 -14.10
CA ASP A 149 1.55 22.32 -14.14
C ASP A 149 0.57 21.23 -14.58
N PHE A 150 0.25 20.32 -13.66
CA PHE A 150 -0.73 19.25 -13.88
C PHE A 150 -2.18 19.75 -13.97
N GLU A 151 -2.51 20.95 -13.47
CA GLU A 151 -3.87 21.48 -13.64
C GLU A 151 -4.09 21.94 -15.10
N ALA A 152 -3.16 22.71 -15.65
CA ALA A 152 -3.24 23.13 -17.04
C ALA A 152 -3.00 21.96 -18.02
N GLN A 153 -2.17 20.98 -17.63
CA GLN A 153 -1.78 19.83 -18.47
C GLN A 153 -1.91 18.51 -17.69
N PRO A 154 -3.14 18.00 -17.45
CA PRO A 154 -3.36 16.82 -16.62
C PRO A 154 -2.74 15.54 -17.18
N ASP A 155 -2.57 15.43 -18.50
CA ASP A 155 -1.95 14.24 -19.11
C ASP A 155 -0.49 14.06 -18.69
N LEU A 156 0.18 15.11 -18.19
CA LEU A 156 1.54 15.02 -17.67
C LEU A 156 1.64 14.14 -16.41
N VAL A 157 0.53 13.81 -15.73
CA VAL A 157 0.55 12.90 -14.57
C VAL A 157 0.95 11.47 -14.95
N VAL A 158 0.88 11.11 -16.23
CA VAL A 158 1.31 9.80 -16.77
C VAL A 158 2.49 9.92 -17.73
N ASP A 159 2.97 11.14 -17.99
CA ASP A 159 4.15 11.38 -18.82
C ASP A 159 5.41 10.78 -18.15
N PRO A 160 6.28 10.08 -18.89
CA PRO A 160 7.44 9.40 -18.31
C PRO A 160 8.32 10.31 -17.44
N ALA A 161 8.49 11.58 -17.82
CA ALA A 161 9.35 12.51 -17.10
C ALA A 161 8.76 12.93 -15.74
N HIS A 162 7.47 12.67 -15.50
CA HIS A 162 6.71 13.23 -14.38
C HIS A 162 5.88 12.19 -13.62
N ALA A 163 5.61 11.02 -14.19
CA ALA A 163 4.65 10.04 -13.69
C ALA A 163 4.91 9.54 -12.27
N LEU A 164 6.17 9.53 -11.82
CA LEU A 164 6.53 9.14 -10.45
C LEU A 164 6.29 10.25 -9.43
N LYS A 165 6.38 11.53 -9.83
CA LYS A 165 6.43 12.66 -8.89
C LYS A 165 5.19 12.74 -7.98
N PRO A 166 3.94 12.65 -8.48
CA PRO A 166 2.76 12.68 -7.61
C PRO A 166 2.78 11.57 -6.56
N ALA A 167 3.06 10.33 -6.99
CA ALA A 167 3.10 9.17 -6.11
C ALA A 167 4.20 9.26 -5.04
N LEU A 168 5.36 9.82 -5.40
CA LEU A 168 6.46 10.01 -4.46
C LEU A 168 6.15 11.09 -3.42
N HIS A 169 5.46 12.17 -3.82
CA HIS A 169 4.97 13.16 -2.86
C HIS A 169 3.90 12.57 -1.92
N GLU A 170 2.95 11.78 -2.43
CA GLU A 170 1.98 11.08 -1.56
C GLU A 170 2.68 10.13 -0.58
N TRP A 171 3.69 9.40 -1.07
CA TRP A 171 4.48 8.49 -0.26
C TRP A 171 5.22 9.21 0.90
N ASP A 172 5.83 10.35 0.60
CA ASP A 172 6.55 11.16 1.58
C ASP A 172 5.61 11.81 2.60
N GLU A 173 4.51 12.39 2.14
CA GLU A 173 3.49 12.99 3.02
C GLU A 173 2.82 11.96 3.93
N GLY A 174 2.63 10.74 3.42
CA GLY A 174 2.17 9.61 4.22
C GLY A 174 3.21 9.08 5.20
N GLN A 175 4.46 9.57 5.14
CA GLN A 175 5.61 9.06 5.87
C GLN A 175 5.79 7.54 5.67
N LEU A 176 5.58 7.08 4.44
CA LEU A 176 5.46 5.65 4.15
C LEU A 176 6.81 4.93 4.18
N ASN A 177 7.94 5.65 4.07
CA ASN A 177 9.26 5.10 4.36
C ASN A 177 9.32 4.48 5.76
N ALA A 178 8.80 5.18 6.77
CA ALA A 178 8.83 4.68 8.15
C ALA A 178 8.00 3.40 8.31
N ALA A 179 6.89 3.26 7.58
CA ALA A 179 6.10 2.03 7.57
C ALA A 179 6.79 0.91 6.79
N ALA A 180 7.40 1.24 5.65
CA ALA A 180 8.18 0.30 4.84
C ALA A 180 9.38 -0.25 5.62
N ASP A 181 10.03 0.57 6.43
CA ASP A 181 11.14 0.17 7.31
C ASP A 181 10.72 -0.85 8.39
N ARG A 182 9.45 -0.87 8.77
CA ARG A 182 8.86 -1.91 9.66
C ARG A 182 8.28 -3.09 8.90
N ASN A 183 8.47 -3.11 7.59
CA ASN A 183 7.84 -4.07 6.69
C ASN A 183 6.29 -4.09 6.82
N ASP A 184 5.68 -2.95 7.16
CA ASP A 184 4.26 -2.85 7.47
C ASP A 184 3.43 -2.47 6.23
N ILE A 185 3.29 -3.43 5.32
CA ILE A 185 2.51 -3.25 4.09
C ILE A 185 1.03 -2.96 4.38
N ARG A 186 0.52 -3.38 5.54
CA ARG A 186 -0.86 -3.12 5.95
C ARG A 186 -1.07 -1.63 6.23
N THR A 187 -0.19 -1.01 7.00
CA THR A 187 -0.26 0.44 7.26
C THR A 187 -0.05 1.25 5.99
N ILE A 188 0.89 0.85 5.12
CA ILE A 188 1.10 1.50 3.82
C ILE A 188 -0.19 1.45 3.00
N THR A 189 -0.80 0.27 2.88
CA THR A 189 -2.05 0.08 2.14
C THR A 189 -3.19 0.92 2.73
N LEU A 190 -3.33 0.94 4.06
CA LEU A 190 -4.33 1.74 4.75
C LEU A 190 -4.16 3.24 4.48
N LYS A 191 -2.92 3.74 4.47
CA LYS A 191 -2.62 5.16 4.22
C LYS A 191 -2.84 5.56 2.75
N ILE A 192 -2.53 4.69 1.80
CA ILE A 192 -2.72 4.95 0.37
C ILE A 192 -4.20 4.83 -0.03
N ASN A 193 -4.89 3.76 0.38
CA ASN A 193 -6.24 3.45 -0.09
C ASN A 193 -7.35 3.95 0.85
N GLY A 194 -7.01 4.37 2.08
CA GLY A 194 -7.99 4.65 3.14
C GLY A 194 -8.63 3.37 3.72
N GLY A 195 -8.15 2.19 3.33
CA GLY A 195 -8.66 0.88 3.73
C GLY A 195 -7.67 -0.24 3.37
N THR A 196 -8.05 -1.50 3.57
CA THR A 196 -7.19 -2.67 3.26
C THR A 196 -7.59 -3.37 1.95
N ASN A 197 -8.30 -2.68 1.06
CA ASN A 197 -8.70 -3.23 -0.23
C ASN A 197 -7.45 -3.57 -1.06
N GLY A 198 -7.41 -4.78 -1.61
CA GLY A 198 -6.28 -5.26 -2.41
C GLY A 198 -5.03 -5.67 -1.61
N LEU A 199 -5.09 -5.72 -0.27
CA LEU A 199 -3.91 -6.02 0.56
C LEU A 199 -3.20 -7.33 0.18
N ASP A 200 -3.94 -8.39 -0.12
CA ASP A 200 -3.34 -9.70 -0.48
C ASP A 200 -2.59 -9.64 -1.82
N GLU A 201 -3.11 -8.89 -2.78
CA GLU A 201 -2.41 -8.70 -4.06
C GLU A 201 -1.16 -7.82 -3.89
N ARG A 202 -1.23 -6.78 -3.07
CA ARG A 202 -0.07 -5.94 -2.72
C ARG A 202 1.03 -6.79 -2.05
N LYS A 203 0.66 -7.69 -1.13
CA LYS A 203 1.58 -8.67 -0.54
C LYS A 203 2.19 -9.59 -1.59
N ALA A 204 1.39 -10.13 -2.51
CA ALA A 204 1.87 -10.98 -3.58
C ALA A 204 2.84 -10.25 -4.53
N TRP A 205 2.62 -8.97 -4.81
CA TRP A 205 3.59 -8.14 -5.53
C TRP A 205 4.87 -7.93 -4.73
N PHE A 206 4.74 -7.54 -3.47
CA PHE A 206 5.86 -7.35 -2.55
C PHE A 206 6.76 -8.58 -2.49
N ASP A 207 6.21 -9.78 -2.33
CA ASP A 207 7.00 -11.02 -2.22
C ASP A 207 7.87 -11.27 -3.47
N LYS A 208 7.32 -11.02 -4.66
CA LYS A 208 8.04 -11.15 -5.93
C LYS A 208 9.14 -10.09 -6.06
N LEU A 209 8.81 -8.85 -5.73
CA LEU A 209 9.74 -7.71 -5.78
C LEU A 209 10.90 -7.90 -4.81
N TRP A 210 10.58 -8.26 -3.57
CA TRP A 210 11.53 -8.48 -2.50
C TRP A 210 12.52 -9.60 -2.84
N ALA A 211 12.04 -10.70 -3.44
CA ALA A 211 12.89 -11.81 -3.86
C ALA A 211 13.98 -11.38 -4.86
N LEU A 212 13.68 -10.43 -5.75
CA LEU A 212 14.61 -9.92 -6.76
C LEU A 212 15.51 -8.80 -6.20
N LEU A 213 14.93 -7.83 -5.50
CA LEU A 213 15.64 -6.63 -5.03
C LEU A 213 16.63 -6.91 -3.90
N ARG A 214 16.38 -7.92 -3.06
CA ARG A 214 17.32 -8.31 -1.98
C ARG A 214 18.58 -9.01 -2.49
N GLY A 215 18.65 -9.34 -3.78
CA GLY A 215 19.89 -9.67 -4.46
C GLY A 215 20.58 -10.97 -4.06
N GLY A 216 19.87 -12.10 -3.90
CA GLY A 216 20.44 -13.47 -3.85
C GLY A 216 21.46 -13.81 -2.74
N ALA A 217 22.04 -12.82 -2.08
CA ALA A 217 22.93 -12.92 -0.95
C ALA A 217 22.23 -12.32 0.27
N ALA A 218 22.34 -13.05 1.37
CA ALA A 218 21.95 -12.69 2.73
C ALA A 218 20.46 -12.81 3.10
N LYS A 219 20.21 -13.71 4.06
CA LYS A 219 19.01 -13.83 4.90
C LYS A 219 18.90 -12.68 5.94
N THR A 220 19.50 -11.54 5.66
CA THR A 220 19.79 -10.42 6.56
C THR A 220 20.07 -9.25 5.61
N GLU A 221 19.42 -8.11 5.59
CA GLU A 221 18.93 -7.25 6.66
C GLU A 221 17.88 -6.30 6.06
N ALA A 222 16.69 -6.24 6.64
CA ALA A 222 15.73 -5.16 6.40
C ALA A 222 14.72 -5.03 7.53
N TRP A 223 15.02 -5.61 8.69
CA TRP A 223 14.28 -5.35 9.91
C TRP A 223 14.85 -4.12 10.62
N ALA A 224 16.15 -3.84 10.50
CA ALA A 224 16.94 -2.85 11.27
C ALA A 224 16.54 -1.36 11.19
N ALA A 225 15.36 -0.98 10.66
CA ALA A 225 14.95 0.41 10.54
C ALA A 225 13.53 0.76 11.06
N ALA A 226 12.75 -0.18 11.62
CA ALA A 226 11.61 0.26 12.44
C ALA A 226 12.11 0.80 13.79
N ALA A 227 11.63 1.96 14.20
CA ALA A 227 11.90 2.42 15.55
C ALA A 227 11.28 1.44 16.56
N ASP A 228 12.15 0.88 17.41
CA ASP A 228 12.05 0.84 18.87
C ASP A 228 10.67 1.22 19.46
N ASP A 229 9.73 0.28 19.46
CA ASP A 229 8.58 0.33 20.36
C ASP A 229 8.86 -0.65 21.50
N ASP A 230 8.88 -0.16 22.73
CA ASP A 230 9.00 -0.97 23.95
C ASP A 230 8.00 -2.13 23.93
N SER A 231 6.83 -1.94 23.31
CA SER A 231 5.82 -3.00 23.16
C SER A 231 6.26 -4.13 22.22
N THR A 232 7.00 -3.83 21.15
CA THR A 232 7.47 -4.83 20.19
C THR A 232 8.69 -5.59 20.72
N ARG A 233 9.62 -4.91 21.40
CA ARG A 233 10.70 -5.62 22.12
C ARG A 233 10.13 -6.50 23.22
N ALA A 234 9.16 -6.00 23.99
CA ALA A 234 8.48 -6.79 25.00
C ALA A 234 7.80 -8.02 24.38
N LEU A 235 7.19 -7.88 23.20
CA LEU A 235 6.56 -8.98 22.49
C LEU A 235 7.59 -10.02 22.02
N GLN A 236 8.67 -9.57 21.38
CA GLN A 236 9.72 -10.46 20.90
C GLN A 236 10.43 -11.18 22.05
N GLN A 237 10.71 -10.47 23.14
CA GLN A 237 11.25 -11.05 24.35
C GLN A 237 10.29 -12.08 24.94
N ALA A 238 9.00 -11.74 25.06
CA ALA A 238 7.99 -12.66 25.55
C ALA A 238 7.88 -13.92 24.68
N LEU A 239 7.90 -13.77 23.35
CA LEU A 239 7.88 -14.88 22.39
C LEU A 239 9.11 -15.78 22.53
N ASN A 240 10.30 -15.21 22.70
CA ASN A 240 11.52 -15.96 22.96
C ASN A 240 11.47 -16.70 24.30
N ASP A 241 10.99 -16.03 25.35
CA ASP A 241 10.91 -16.57 26.71
C ASP A 241 9.92 -17.73 26.81
N VAL A 242 8.85 -17.73 25.99
CA VAL A 242 7.92 -18.88 25.88
C VAL A 242 8.39 -19.94 24.88
N GLY A 243 9.54 -19.77 24.24
CA GLY A 243 10.13 -20.73 23.31
C GLY A 243 9.44 -20.78 21.94
N ALA A 244 8.81 -19.68 21.50
CA ALA A 244 8.20 -19.61 20.17
C ALA A 244 9.25 -19.77 19.06
N ALA A 245 8.81 -20.33 17.91
CA ALA A 245 9.66 -20.54 16.75
C ALA A 245 9.21 -19.69 15.55
N PRO A 246 10.13 -19.08 14.78
CA PRO A 246 11.59 -19.11 14.97
C PRO A 246 12.03 -18.27 16.19
N LYS A 247 13.21 -18.58 16.73
CA LYS A 247 13.84 -17.70 17.73
C LYS A 247 14.06 -16.32 17.12
N LEU A 248 13.67 -15.29 17.86
CA LEU A 248 13.70 -13.90 17.42
C LEU A 248 14.93 -13.18 17.96
N ASP A 249 15.41 -12.19 17.21
CA ASP A 249 16.24 -11.13 17.76
C ASP A 249 15.30 -10.09 18.41
N VAL A 250 15.62 -9.62 19.63
CA VAL A 250 14.78 -8.66 20.37
C VAL A 250 15.15 -7.25 19.96
N ASP A 251 14.83 -6.96 18.71
CA ASP A 251 15.33 -5.83 17.95
C ASP A 251 14.33 -4.66 17.87
N GLY A 252 13.08 -4.88 18.31
CA GLY A 252 11.97 -3.92 18.31
C GLY A 252 11.14 -3.92 17.03
N LEU A 253 11.30 -4.94 16.19
CA LEU A 253 10.90 -4.89 14.78
C LEU A 253 9.87 -5.98 14.45
N ALA A 254 8.64 -5.56 14.17
CA ALA A 254 7.55 -6.47 13.84
C ALA A 254 7.62 -6.96 12.37
N GLY A 255 8.64 -7.74 12.05
CA GLY A 255 8.85 -8.34 10.72
C GLY A 255 8.24 -9.75 10.55
N PRO A 256 8.48 -10.42 9.40
CA PRO A 256 7.92 -11.73 9.09
C PRO A 256 8.30 -12.83 10.09
N SER A 257 9.49 -12.75 10.69
CA SER A 257 9.90 -13.67 11.77
C SER A 257 9.06 -13.47 13.03
N THR A 258 8.80 -12.21 13.41
CA THR A 258 7.92 -11.86 14.53
C THR A 258 6.48 -12.33 14.24
N GLU A 259 5.94 -12.08 13.04
CA GLU A 259 4.62 -12.61 12.64
C GLU A 259 4.60 -14.15 12.67
N ALA A 260 5.63 -14.81 12.15
CA ALA A 260 5.74 -16.27 12.16
C ALA A 260 5.80 -16.83 13.59
N ALA A 261 6.54 -16.19 14.49
CA ALA A 261 6.60 -16.56 15.90
C ALA A 261 5.28 -16.31 16.63
N ILE A 262 4.56 -15.22 16.31
CA ILE A 262 3.20 -14.97 16.81
C ILE A 262 2.26 -16.09 16.35
N ARG A 263 2.25 -16.41 15.05
CA ARG A 263 1.40 -17.48 14.49
C ARG A 263 1.73 -18.84 15.10
N TRP A 264 3.03 -19.14 15.27
CA TRP A 264 3.48 -20.36 15.92
C TRP A 264 2.98 -20.42 17.36
N PHE A 265 3.14 -19.35 18.13
CA PHE A 265 2.68 -19.28 19.50
C PHE A 265 1.16 -19.41 19.60
N GLN A 266 0.41 -18.71 18.75
CA GLN A 266 -1.05 -18.83 18.67
C GLN A 266 -1.47 -20.28 18.41
N GLN A 267 -0.80 -20.95 17.47
CA GLN A 267 -1.05 -22.36 17.18
C GLN A 267 -0.74 -23.25 18.39
N ALA A 268 0.41 -23.05 19.04
CA ALA A 268 0.82 -23.82 20.23
C ALA A 268 -0.09 -23.58 21.44
N ALA A 269 -0.65 -22.37 21.58
CA ALA A 269 -1.56 -21.97 22.65
C ALA A 269 -3.05 -22.24 22.34
N GLY A 270 -3.37 -22.78 21.17
CA GLY A 270 -4.75 -23.07 20.76
C GLY A 270 -5.62 -21.84 20.48
N LEU A 271 -5.00 -20.73 20.07
CA LEU A 271 -5.66 -19.48 19.71
C LEU A 271 -5.97 -19.43 18.20
N THR A 272 -6.81 -18.47 17.81
CA THR A 272 -6.96 -18.10 16.39
C THR A 272 -5.62 -17.64 15.82
N VAL A 273 -5.19 -18.25 14.71
CA VAL A 273 -3.88 -17.99 14.07
C VAL A 273 -4.01 -16.85 13.05
N ASP A 274 -4.10 -15.63 13.54
CA ASP A 274 -4.21 -14.42 12.72
C ASP A 274 -2.85 -13.69 12.51
N GLY A 275 -1.82 -14.05 13.28
CA GLY A 275 -0.50 -13.42 13.23
C GLY A 275 -0.44 -12.06 13.92
N VAL A 276 -1.45 -11.71 14.72
CA VAL A 276 -1.55 -10.43 15.43
C VAL A 276 -1.46 -10.64 16.94
N ALA A 277 -0.58 -9.89 17.59
CA ALA A 277 -0.48 -9.88 19.05
C ALA A 277 -1.52 -8.94 19.69
N GLY A 278 -2.81 -9.31 19.60
CA GLY A 278 -3.91 -8.62 20.29
C GLY A 278 -4.03 -8.99 21.78
N GLU A 279 -5.03 -8.44 22.48
CA GLU A 279 -5.23 -8.63 23.93
C GLU A 279 -5.24 -10.12 24.35
N ILE A 280 -5.86 -10.97 23.55
CA ILE A 280 -5.94 -12.43 23.80
C ILE A 280 -4.56 -13.08 23.68
N THR A 281 -3.77 -12.73 22.66
CA THR A 281 -2.41 -13.25 22.46
C THR A 281 -1.49 -12.82 23.60
N TRP A 282 -1.59 -11.56 24.05
CA TRP A 282 -0.84 -11.05 25.19
C TRP A 282 -1.21 -11.71 26.52
N ALA A 283 -2.51 -11.89 26.77
CA ALA A 283 -2.98 -12.60 27.97
C ALA A 283 -2.42 -14.04 28.04
N ALA A 284 -2.40 -14.73 26.90
CA ALA A 284 -1.83 -16.06 26.79
C ALA A 284 -0.30 -16.07 27.03
N LEU A 285 0.44 -15.13 26.43
CA LEU A 285 1.89 -14.98 26.66
C LEU A 285 2.20 -14.80 28.15
N HIS A 286 1.50 -13.88 28.82
CA HIS A 286 1.68 -13.64 30.26
C HIS A 286 1.36 -14.89 31.09
N GLN A 287 0.32 -15.65 30.74
CA GLN A 287 -0.02 -16.88 31.44
C GLN A 287 1.08 -17.93 31.32
N VAL A 288 1.67 -18.11 30.14
CA VAL A 288 2.77 -19.07 29.94
C VAL A 288 4.01 -18.61 30.70
N LEU A 289 4.39 -17.34 30.59
CA LEU A 289 5.55 -16.77 31.31
C LEU A 289 5.43 -16.91 32.84
N ALA A 290 4.23 -16.70 33.40
CA ALA A 290 3.98 -16.88 34.82
C ALA A 290 4.20 -18.34 35.26
N ARG A 291 3.80 -19.32 34.44
CA ARG A 291 4.01 -20.75 34.73
C ARG A 291 5.49 -21.13 34.70
N THR A 292 6.25 -20.62 33.73
CA THR A 292 7.70 -20.90 33.58
C THR A 292 8.52 -20.34 34.76
N ARG A 293 8.11 -19.21 35.34
CA ARG A 293 8.77 -18.62 36.53
C ARG A 293 8.52 -19.38 37.83
N VAL A 294 7.37 -20.02 37.98
CA VAL A 294 7.03 -20.81 39.19
C VAL A 294 7.74 -22.17 39.19
N GLY A 295 8.04 -22.74 38.02
CA GLY A 295 8.75 -24.01 37.89
C GLY A 295 10.28 -23.97 38.04
N SER A 296 10.87 -22.78 38.27
CA SER A 296 12.34 -22.58 38.31
C SER A 296 12.89 -22.15 39.69
N SER A 297 12.10 -22.23 40.77
CA SER A 297 12.63 -22.06 42.13
C SER A 297 13.46 -23.29 42.54
N PRO A 298 14.73 -23.14 42.97
CA PRO A 298 15.48 -24.25 43.51
C PRO A 298 14.88 -24.64 44.87
N GLU A 299 14.51 -25.92 45.02
CA GLU A 299 14.27 -26.53 46.33
C GLU A 299 15.50 -26.26 47.21
N ALA A 300 15.31 -25.52 48.30
CA ALA A 300 16.34 -25.36 49.31
C ALA A 300 16.64 -26.73 49.95
N PRO A 301 17.92 -27.10 50.15
CA PRO A 301 18.24 -28.37 50.80
C PRO A 301 17.73 -28.33 52.24
N GLN A 302 16.90 -29.30 52.59
CA GLN A 302 16.49 -29.55 53.97
C GLN A 302 17.72 -29.91 54.80
N ALA A 303 17.94 -29.17 55.88
CA ALA A 303 18.99 -29.40 56.88
C ALA A 303 18.62 -30.56 57.82
#